data_AF-A0A7S3MCF3-F1
#
_entry.id   AF-A0A7S3MCF3-F1
#
_cell.length_a   1.000
_cell.length_b   1.000
_cell.length_c   1.000
_cell.angle_alpha   90.00
_cell.angle_beta   90.00
_cell.angle_gamma   90.00
#
_symmetry.space_group_name_H-M   'P 1'
#
loop_
_entity.id
_entity.type
_entity.pdbx_description
1 polymer ?
#
loop_
_entity_poly.entity_id
_entity_poly.type
_entity_poly.pdbx_seq_one_letter_code
_entity_poly.pdbx_strand_id
1 'polypeptide(L)'
;AAIGSVVNMSARLMCEADGGILIDETTFRHLPSHEFSSFLKILPITVKGREEPLQVYSYVKSAPQCISRRLNEDMDLPHYCRHPLKSLLVKIANVVLNIESNGNFPVVKVPAASFLSVLARVFRRNRTTPVENTLAVVLIEGKAGSG
;
A
#
# COMPACT_ATOMS: atom_id res chain seq x y z
N ALA A 1 -17.09 -21.43 2.98
CA ALA A 1 -15.67 -21.25 3.35
C ALA A 1 -14.81 -21.75 2.21
N ALA A 2 -13.92 -20.93 1.64
CA ALA A 2 -12.93 -21.39 0.67
C ALA A 2 -11.78 -22.10 1.41
N ILE A 3 -12.07 -23.25 2.01
CA ILE A 3 -11.07 -24.12 2.64
C ILE A 3 -10.60 -25.04 1.51
N GLY A 4 -9.48 -24.68 0.89
CA GLY A 4 -9.00 -25.40 -0.28
C GLY A 4 -7.50 -25.24 -0.42
N SER A 5 -6.88 -26.28 -0.96
CA SER A 5 -5.46 -26.31 -1.35
C SER A 5 -5.00 -25.03 -2.06
N VAL A 6 -5.88 -24.40 -2.85
CA VAL A 6 -5.65 -23.13 -3.54
C VAL A 6 -5.28 -21.99 -2.59
N VAL A 7 -6.01 -21.80 -1.48
CA VAL A 7 -5.72 -20.70 -0.54
C VAL A 7 -4.37 -20.91 0.14
N ASN A 8 -4.04 -22.15 0.50
CA ASN A 8 -2.74 -22.50 1.07
C ASN A 8 -1.59 -22.26 0.07
N MET A 9 -1.79 -22.61 -1.20
CA MET A 9 -0.82 -22.32 -2.27
C MET A 9 -0.62 -20.81 -2.44
N SER A 10 -1.69 -20.04 -2.57
CA SER A 10 -1.60 -18.59 -2.75
C SER A 10 -0.91 -17.90 -1.57
N ALA A 11 -1.24 -18.31 -0.33
CA ALA A 11 -0.57 -17.80 0.86
C ALA A 11 0.94 -18.13 0.84
N ARG A 12 1.31 -19.35 0.43
CA ARG A 12 2.72 -19.73 0.34
C ARG A 12 3.46 -18.96 -0.74
N LEU A 13 2.88 -18.82 -1.94
CA LEU A 13 3.45 -18.01 -3.02
C LEU A 13 3.65 -16.56 -2.59
N MET A 14 2.70 -15.99 -1.85
CA MET A 14 2.80 -14.63 -1.31
C MET A 14 3.98 -14.48 -0.34
N CYS A 15 4.21 -15.46 0.54
CA CYS A 15 5.34 -15.44 1.47
C CYS A 15 6.70 -15.54 0.74
N GLU A 16 6.77 -16.29 -0.36
CA GLU A 16 8.02 -16.53 -1.11
C GLU A 16 8.31 -15.45 -2.16
N ALA A 17 7.35 -14.57 -2.47
CA ALA A 17 7.48 -13.63 -3.58
C ALA A 17 8.50 -12.50 -3.37
N ASP A 18 8.96 -12.25 -2.14
CA ASP A 18 9.88 -11.15 -1.76
C ASP A 18 9.54 -9.81 -2.45
N GLY A 19 8.25 -9.45 -2.48
CA GLY A 19 7.75 -8.23 -3.13
C GLY A 19 7.66 -8.28 -4.66
N GLY A 20 7.87 -9.43 -5.28
CA GLY A 20 7.55 -9.75 -6.67
C GLY A 20 6.16 -10.35 -6.85
N ILE A 21 5.88 -10.87 -8.05
CA ILE A 21 4.66 -11.61 -8.36
C ILE A 21 5.07 -13.03 -8.74
N LEU A 22 4.57 -14.02 -8.00
CA LEU A 22 4.72 -15.43 -8.30
C LEU A 22 3.38 -16.04 -8.70
N ILE A 23 3.39 -16.87 -9.73
CA ILE A 23 2.22 -17.64 -10.17
C ILE A 23 2.58 -19.11 -10.32
N ASP A 24 1.61 -19.98 -10.07
CA ASP A 24 1.78 -21.42 -10.26
C ASP A 24 1.65 -21.82 -11.74
N GLU A 25 2.03 -23.05 -12.06
CA GLU A 25 1.95 -23.58 -13.41
C GLU A 25 0.54 -23.58 -14.00
N THR A 26 -0.51 -23.84 -13.21
CA THR A 26 -1.87 -23.84 -13.74
C THR A 26 -2.27 -22.43 -14.15
N THR A 27 -1.98 -21.42 -13.32
CA THR A 27 -2.21 -20.02 -13.68
C THR A 27 -1.38 -19.61 -14.91
N PHE A 28 -0.11 -20.00 -14.98
CA PHE A 28 0.77 -19.67 -16.11
C PHE A 28 0.24 -20.23 -17.44
N ARG A 29 -0.25 -21.47 -17.47
CA ARG A 29 -0.78 -22.11 -18.70
C ARG A 29 -2.06 -21.45 -19.24
N HIS A 30 -2.80 -20.74 -18.40
CA HIS A 30 -4.01 -20.01 -18.82
C HIS A 30 -3.73 -18.58 -19.30
N LEU A 31 -2.48 -18.10 -19.20
CA LEU A 31 -2.12 -16.79 -19.73
C LEU A 31 -2.09 -16.80 -21.26
N PRO A 32 -2.39 -15.66 -21.92
CA PRO A 32 -2.13 -15.50 -23.33
C PRO A 32 -0.66 -15.73 -23.68
N SER A 33 -0.38 -16.33 -24.83
CA SER A 33 0.98 -16.69 -25.25
C SER A 33 1.96 -15.50 -25.34
N HIS A 34 1.47 -14.29 -25.61
CA HIS A 34 2.32 -13.08 -25.64
C HIS A 34 2.87 -12.71 -24.26
N GLU A 35 2.19 -13.09 -23.17
CA GLU A 35 2.63 -12.83 -21.80
C GLU A 35 3.70 -13.81 -21.30
N PHE A 36 3.91 -14.95 -21.96
CA PHE A 36 4.88 -15.96 -21.48
C PHE A 36 6.30 -15.41 -21.39
N SER A 37 6.64 -14.42 -22.24
CA SER A 37 7.94 -13.75 -22.22
C SER A 37 8.16 -12.86 -20.98
N SER A 38 7.08 -12.48 -20.29
CA SER A 38 7.12 -11.68 -19.06
C SER A 38 7.35 -12.52 -17.81
N PHE A 39 7.51 -13.84 -17.92
CA PHE A 39 7.67 -14.73 -16.77
C PHE A 39 8.92 -15.60 -16.89
N LEU A 40 9.63 -15.72 -15.78
CA LEU A 40 10.80 -16.58 -15.65
C LEU A 40 10.44 -17.80 -14.80
N LYS A 41 10.68 -18.99 -15.33
CA LYS A 41 10.50 -20.24 -14.60
C LYS A 41 11.54 -20.33 -13.48
N ILE A 42 11.08 -20.46 -12.23
CA ILE A 42 11.96 -20.58 -11.05
C ILE A 42 12.00 -22.02 -10.54
N LEU A 43 12.85 -22.28 -9.55
CA LEU A 43 12.92 -23.59 -8.91
C LEU A 43 11.57 -23.94 -8.26
N PRO A 44 11.12 -25.21 -8.38
CA PRO A 44 9.91 -25.65 -7.72
C PRO A 44 9.93 -25.42 -6.21
N ILE A 45 8.81 -25.00 -5.65
CA ILE A 45 8.67 -24.68 -4.22
C ILE A 45 7.88 -25.79 -3.53
N THR A 46 8.38 -26.29 -2.42
CA THR A 46 7.64 -27.26 -1.58
C THR A 46 6.55 -26.55 -0.78
N VAL A 47 5.31 -27.00 -0.94
CA VAL A 47 4.15 -26.46 -0.20
C VAL A 47 3.73 -27.47 0.87
N LYS A 48 3.53 -27.02 2.11
CA LYS A 48 3.10 -27.89 3.20
C LYS A 48 1.76 -28.56 2.87
N GLY A 49 1.72 -29.89 2.97
CA GLY A 49 0.53 -30.69 2.65
C GLY A 49 0.46 -31.17 1.19
N ARG A 50 1.51 -30.94 0.40
CA ARG A 50 1.71 -31.61 -0.90
C ARG A 50 2.98 -32.43 -0.88
N GLU A 51 2.93 -33.60 -1.49
CA GLU A 51 4.10 -34.45 -1.71
C GLU A 51 4.93 -33.92 -2.89
N GLU A 52 4.27 -33.43 -3.93
CA GLU A 52 4.92 -32.91 -5.12
C GLU A 52 5.25 -31.42 -4.98
N PRO A 53 6.48 -31.00 -5.33
CA PRO A 53 6.84 -29.59 -5.34
C PRO A 53 6.08 -28.84 -6.44
N LEU A 54 5.67 -27.61 -6.13
CA LEU A 54 4.89 -26.78 -7.04
C LEU A 54 5.84 -26.06 -8.01
N GLN A 55 5.63 -26.22 -9.31
CA GLN A 55 6.32 -25.40 -10.29
C GLN A 55 5.77 -23.97 -10.27
N VAL A 56 6.67 -23.00 -10.14
CA VAL A 56 6.34 -21.57 -10.01
C VAL A 56 7.04 -20.75 -11.09
N TYR A 57 6.44 -19.63 -11.46
CA TYR A 57 6.93 -18.66 -12.42
C TYR A 57 6.94 -17.27 -11.77
N SER A 58 8.06 -16.55 -11.92
CA SER A 58 8.23 -15.19 -11.42
C SER A 58 7.96 -14.18 -12.54
N TYR A 59 7.11 -13.20 -12.29
CA TYR A 59 6.90 -12.10 -13.22
C TYR A 59 8.15 -11.22 -13.27
N VAL A 60 8.80 -11.22 -14.43
CA VAL A 60 9.88 -10.30 -14.75
C VAL A 60 9.25 -9.19 -15.55
N LYS A 61 9.06 -8.03 -14.91
CA LYS A 61 8.64 -6.83 -15.60
C LYS A 61 9.70 -6.52 -16.67
N SER A 62 9.43 -6.87 -17.92
CA SER A 62 10.20 -6.39 -19.08
C SER A 62 10.18 -4.88 -18.97
N ALA A 63 11.31 -4.28 -18.57
CA ALA A 63 11.34 -2.94 -18.03
C ALA A 63 10.52 -1.97 -18.88
N PRO A 64 9.37 -1.45 -18.41
CA PRO A 64 8.94 -0.16 -18.89
C PRO A 64 9.92 0.82 -18.26
N GLN A 65 10.58 1.58 -19.11
CA GLN A 65 11.33 2.79 -18.78
C GLN A 65 10.79 3.43 -17.49
N CYS A 66 11.65 3.49 -16.48
CA CYS A 66 11.52 4.34 -15.30
C CYS A 66 10.12 4.38 -14.65
N ILE A 67 9.77 3.36 -13.86
CA ILE A 67 9.06 3.65 -12.61
C ILE A 67 9.81 2.95 -11.49
N SER A 68 10.83 3.66 -11.01
CA SER A 68 11.61 3.34 -9.81
C SER A 68 10.68 3.07 -8.63
N ARG A 69 10.86 1.92 -7.97
CA ARG A 69 10.42 1.70 -6.59
C ARG A 69 11.11 0.50 -5.93
N ARG A 70 12.13 0.80 -5.11
CA ARG A 70 12.28 0.42 -3.69
C ARG A 70 13.11 1.56 -3.05
N LEU A 71 12.52 2.45 -2.23
CA LEU A 71 12.23 2.32 -0.79
C LEU A 71 13.50 2.11 0.05
N ASN A 72 14.15 3.21 0.48
CA ASN A 72 14.59 3.49 1.85
C ASN A 72 15.40 4.82 1.88
N GLU A 73 15.10 5.63 2.91
CA GLU A 73 15.75 6.86 3.37
C GLU A 73 15.67 8.10 2.43
N ASP A 74 14.95 9.13 2.89
CA ASP A 74 14.89 10.49 2.34
C ASP A 74 14.58 10.65 0.84
N MET A 75 13.61 9.88 0.33
CA MET A 75 13.12 10.14 -1.02
C MET A 75 12.25 11.41 -1.05
N ASP A 76 12.87 12.50 -1.49
CA ASP A 76 12.21 13.72 -1.92
C ASP A 76 11.08 13.36 -2.90
N LEU A 77 9.84 13.66 -2.49
CA LEU A 77 8.64 13.40 -3.27
C LEU A 77 8.80 14.03 -4.68
N PRO A 78 8.67 13.26 -5.78
CA PRO A 78 8.88 13.78 -7.13
C PRO A 78 8.07 15.05 -7.37
N HIS A 79 8.72 16.08 -7.93
CA HIS A 79 8.18 17.44 -8.00
C HIS A 79 6.81 17.54 -8.70
N TYR A 80 6.50 16.59 -9.60
CA TYR A 80 5.23 16.51 -10.33
C TYR A 80 4.05 16.05 -9.45
N CYS A 81 4.29 15.28 -8.39
CA CYS A 81 3.25 14.84 -7.46
C CYS A 81 2.91 15.89 -6.40
N ARG A 82 3.77 16.90 -6.19
CA ARG A 82 3.58 17.91 -5.15
C ARG A 82 2.35 18.78 -5.40
N HIS A 83 2.08 19.15 -6.66
CA HIS A 83 0.95 20.03 -6.98
C HIS A 83 -0.42 19.38 -6.84
N PRO A 84 -0.68 18.19 -7.42
CA PRO A 84 -1.97 17.52 -7.27
C PRO A 84 -2.31 17.19 -5.82
N LEU A 85 -1.31 16.76 -5.05
CA LEU A 85 -1.48 16.35 -3.65
C LEU A 85 -1.72 17.57 -2.74
N LYS A 86 -1.01 18.67 -2.98
CA LYS A 86 -1.28 19.95 -2.30
C LYS A 86 -2.68 20.47 -2.62
N SER A 87 -3.10 20.41 -3.89
CA SER A 87 -4.44 20.79 -4.31
C SER A 87 -5.53 19.96 -3.62
N LEU A 88 -5.34 18.63 -3.54
CA LEU A 88 -6.25 17.73 -2.85
C LEU A 88 -6.35 18.05 -1.35
N LEU A 89 -5.22 18.25 -0.67
CA LEU A 89 -5.20 18.58 0.76
C LEU A 89 -5.89 19.91 1.05
N VAL A 90 -5.72 20.92 0.20
CA VAL A 90 -6.42 22.20 0.33
C VAL A 90 -7.92 22.02 0.13
N LYS A 91 -8.35 21.20 -0.84
CA LYS A 91 -9.78 20.89 -1.05
C LYS A 91 -10.39 20.21 0.17
N ILE A 92 -9.71 19.23 0.75
CA ILE A 92 -10.18 18.54 1.96
C ILE A 92 -10.27 19.51 3.13
N ALA A 93 -9.25 20.35 3.34
CA ALA A 93 -9.26 21.36 4.39
C ALA A 93 -10.44 22.34 4.23
N ASN A 94 -10.70 22.81 3.01
CA ASN A 94 -11.82 23.70 2.73
C ASN A 94 -13.18 23.02 2.95
N VAL A 95 -13.32 21.74 2.60
CA VAL A 95 -14.54 20.98 2.90
C VAL A 95 -14.75 20.88 4.41
N VAL A 96 -13.70 20.51 5.17
CA VAL A 96 -13.78 20.40 6.63
C VAL A 96 -14.14 21.73 7.29
N LEU A 97 -13.57 22.85 6.83
CA LEU A 97 -13.86 24.18 7.38
C LEU A 97 -15.24 24.73 6.96
N ASN A 98 -15.72 24.41 5.75
CA ASN A 98 -17.02 24.89 5.28
C ASN A 98 -18.22 24.10 5.83
N ILE A 99 -18.00 22.89 6.36
CA ILE A 99 -19.06 22.08 6.99
C ILE A 99 -19.65 22.77 8.24
N GLU A 100 -18.93 23.72 8.86
CA GLU A 100 -19.43 24.48 10.02
C GLU A 100 -20.63 25.40 9.71
N SER A 101 -20.97 25.61 8.43
CA SER A 101 -21.98 26.61 8.05
C SER A 101 -23.41 26.08 7.85
N ASN A 102 -23.67 24.78 7.66
CA ASN A 102 -24.97 24.35 7.12
C ASN A 102 -25.55 22.97 7.54
N GLY A 103 -25.12 22.32 8.62
CA GLY A 103 -25.73 21.01 8.95
C GLY A 103 -25.55 20.49 10.37
N ASN A 104 -26.65 19.97 10.92
CA ASN A 104 -26.80 19.36 12.24
C ASN A 104 -26.22 17.92 12.26
N PHE A 105 -24.93 17.76 11.99
CA PHE A 105 -24.20 16.50 12.19
C PHE A 105 -23.38 16.57 13.50
N PRO A 106 -23.16 15.44 14.19
CA PRO A 106 -22.28 15.40 15.35
C PRO A 106 -20.83 15.60 14.90
N VAL A 107 -20.40 16.86 14.85
CA VAL A 107 -19.03 17.25 14.54
C VAL A 107 -18.16 16.95 15.75
N VAL A 108 -17.16 16.08 15.57
CA VAL A 108 -16.03 15.97 16.50
C VAL A 108 -15.27 17.29 16.41
N LYS A 109 -15.47 18.17 17.40
CA LYS A 109 -14.78 19.46 17.49
C LYS A 109 -13.30 19.23 17.73
N VAL A 110 -12.53 19.13 16.66
CA VAL A 110 -11.07 19.24 16.73
C VAL A 110 -10.75 20.73 16.69
N PRO A 111 -10.06 21.30 17.70
CA PRO A 111 -9.66 22.70 17.67
C PRO A 111 -8.86 22.97 16.39
N ALA A 112 -9.23 24.02 15.64
CA ALA A 112 -8.56 24.38 14.38
C ALA A 112 -7.04 24.54 14.56
N ALA A 113 -6.60 25.01 15.73
CA ALA A 113 -5.19 25.09 16.11
C ALA A 113 -4.46 23.73 16.10
N SER A 114 -5.14 22.64 16.44
CA SER A 114 -4.59 21.28 16.46
C SER A 114 -4.43 20.74 15.04
N PHE A 115 -5.39 20.96 14.15
CA PHE A 115 -5.27 20.52 12.75
C PHE A 115 -4.22 21.33 11.98
N LEU A 116 -4.21 22.65 12.16
CA LEU A 116 -3.22 23.53 11.54
C LEU A 116 -1.81 23.28 12.07
N SER A 117 -1.64 22.93 13.35
CA SER A 117 -0.32 22.56 13.88
C SER A 117 0.18 21.22 13.36
N VAL A 118 -0.72 20.25 13.09
CA VAL A 118 -0.38 18.98 12.42
C VAL A 118 0.02 19.24 10.97
N LEU A 119 -0.76 20.00 10.20
CA LEU A 119 -0.39 20.37 8.83
C LEU A 119 0.91 21.18 8.80
N ALA A 120 1.07 22.18 9.68
CA ALA A 120 2.29 22.98 9.77
C ALA A 120 3.51 22.13 10.16
N ARG A 121 3.36 21.10 11.02
CA ARG A 121 4.42 20.13 11.30
C ARG A 121 4.77 19.29 10.08
N VAL A 122 3.78 18.84 9.31
CA VAL A 122 4.00 18.12 8.05
C VAL A 122 4.73 18.99 7.03
N PHE A 123 4.39 20.28 6.93
CA PHE A 123 5.02 21.21 5.98
C PHE A 123 6.36 21.81 6.46
N ARG A 124 6.60 21.96 7.78
CA ARG A 124 7.88 22.48 8.33
C ARG A 124 9.02 21.46 8.33
N ARG A 125 8.72 20.16 8.21
CA ARG A 125 9.75 19.10 8.29
C ARG A 125 10.69 19.02 7.07
N ASN A 126 10.55 19.89 6.07
CA ASN A 126 11.41 19.93 4.87
C ASN A 126 12.61 20.89 4.96
N ARG A 127 13.04 21.28 6.17
CA ARG A 127 14.36 21.90 6.39
C ARG A 127 15.07 21.25 7.57
N THR A 128 15.93 20.29 7.23
CA THR A 128 17.19 19.89 7.90
C THR A 128 17.18 19.28 9.31
N THR A 129 17.88 18.13 9.38
CA THR A 129 18.45 17.36 10.50
C THR A 129 17.62 16.26 11.19
N PRO A 130 18.27 15.12 11.54
CA PRO A 130 17.61 13.94 12.10
C PRO A 130 17.55 14.06 13.63
N VAL A 131 16.35 13.99 14.20
CA VAL A 131 16.18 13.63 15.60
C VAL A 131 15.08 12.58 15.65
N GLU A 132 15.46 11.41 16.15
CA GLU A 132 14.57 10.30 16.49
C GLU A 132 13.40 10.83 17.34
N ASN A 133 12.19 10.69 16.82
CA ASN A 133 10.98 10.70 17.63
C ASN A 133 9.89 9.96 16.87
N THR A 134 9.63 8.75 17.35
CA THR A 134 8.57 7.83 16.94
C THR A 134 7.21 8.52 17.01
N LEU A 135 6.56 8.70 15.86
CA LEU A 135 5.18 9.18 15.78
C LEU A 135 4.26 7.96 15.72
N ALA A 136 3.75 7.54 16.87
CA ALA A 136 2.67 6.57 16.96
C ALA A 136 1.35 7.25 16.56
N VAL A 137 0.80 6.86 15.40
CA VAL A 137 -0.59 7.20 15.04
C VAL A 137 -1.47 6.16 15.75
N VAL A 138 -2.09 6.57 16.85
CA VAL A 138 -3.08 5.74 17.56
C VAL A 138 -4.40 5.84 16.79
N LEU A 139 -4.73 4.79 16.04
CA LEU A 139 -6.09 4.54 15.57
C LEU A 139 -6.92 4.07 16.77
N ILE A 140 -7.83 4.92 17.25
CA ILE A 140 -8.76 4.55 18.31
C ILE A 140 -9.82 3.63 17.70
N GLU A 141 -9.87 2.41 18.23
CA GLU A 141 -10.80 1.35 17.89
C GLU A 141 -12.24 1.73 18.28
N GLY A 142 -13.18 1.59 17.33
CA GLY A 142 -14.59 1.84 17.55
C GLY A 142 -15.21 0.77 18.45
N LYS A 143 -15.67 1.19 19.63
CA LYS A 143 -16.36 0.36 20.62
C LYS A 143 -17.65 -0.23 20.04
N ALA A 144 -17.78 -1.55 20.13
CA ALA A 144 -18.98 -2.30 19.76
C ALA A 144 -20.20 -1.86 20.59
N GLY A 145 -21.30 -1.57 19.90
CA GLY A 145 -22.60 -1.37 20.52
C GLY A 145 -23.26 -2.71 20.83
N SER A 146 -23.66 -2.89 22.09
CA SER A 146 -24.56 -3.94 22.53
C SER A 146 -26.01 -3.47 22.36
N GLY A 147 -26.81 -4.27 21.67
CA GLY A 147 -28.25 -4.14 21.52
C GLY A 147 -28.80 -5.45 20.98
#